data_AF-A0A2V9XYB9-F1
#
_entry.id   AF-A0A2V9XYB9-F1
#
_cell.length_a   1.000
_cell.length_b   1.000
_cell.length_c   1.000
_cell.angle_alpha   90.00
_cell.angle_beta   90.00
_cell.angle_gamma   90.00
#
_symmetry.space_group_name_H-M   'P 1'
#
loop_
_entity.id
_entity.type
_entity.pdbx_description
1 polymer ?
#
loop_
_entity_poly.entity_id
_entity_poly.type
_entity_poly.pdbx_seq_one_letter_code
_entity_poly.pdbx_strand_id
1 'polypeptide(L)'
;MRRQIPILFVSRVVLLFASSAIFAADTPHRNASGKWKLNLQKSDFGNTPAPKSGDLTVAETGDKLTWAYSGTTADGKSEQLTFDGLINGKEFPVQGEAQPTTVAYTRDDGTTHAIWKSGNQSWQSIITMSPDGKTLTVKNVGNAGPSGENVTWTEVWEKQQ
;
A
#
# COMPACT_ATOMS: atom_id res chain seq x y z
N MET A 1 76.68 -21.69 -41.64
CA MET A 1 76.57 -21.97 -40.20
C MET A 1 75.33 -21.27 -39.64
N ARG A 2 74.42 -22.05 -39.04
CA ARG A 2 73.46 -21.77 -37.93
C ARG A 2 72.59 -20.48 -38.01
N ARG A 3 71.27 -20.58 -38.30
CA ARG A 3 70.11 -20.75 -37.37
C ARG A 3 69.87 -19.46 -36.51
N GLN A 4 68.71 -18.78 -36.44
CA GLN A 4 67.28 -19.18 -36.39
C GLN A 4 66.32 -18.02 -36.78
N ILE A 5 65.11 -18.35 -37.25
CA ILE A 5 63.88 -17.52 -37.15
C ILE A 5 63.13 -18.00 -35.89
N PRO A 6 62.33 -17.18 -35.18
CA PRO A 6 60.87 -17.28 -35.42
C PRO A 6 59.98 -16.05 -35.05
N ILE A 7 58.77 -16.07 -35.62
CA ILE A 7 57.46 -15.64 -35.07
C ILE A 7 56.99 -14.17 -35.24
N LEU A 8 55.91 -14.07 -36.02
CA LEU A 8 54.94 -12.97 -36.09
C LEU A 8 54.22 -12.78 -34.74
N PHE A 9 53.90 -11.53 -34.39
CA PHE A 9 52.78 -11.21 -33.50
C PHE A 9 51.95 -10.06 -34.09
N VAL A 10 50.87 -10.43 -34.78
CA VAL A 10 49.80 -9.50 -35.18
C VAL A 10 48.86 -9.39 -33.99
N SER A 11 48.91 -8.29 -33.24
CA SER A 11 47.95 -8.04 -32.17
C SER A 11 46.78 -7.23 -32.71
N ARG A 12 45.65 -7.91 -32.96
CA ARG A 12 44.35 -7.28 -33.21
C ARG A 12 43.70 -6.98 -31.86
N VAL A 13 43.60 -5.70 -31.51
CA VAL A 13 42.75 -5.26 -30.39
C VAL A 13 41.34 -5.07 -30.93
N VAL A 14 40.42 -5.97 -30.57
CA VAL A 14 38.98 -5.82 -30.78
C VAL A 14 38.41 -5.20 -29.51
N LEU A 15 38.00 -3.93 -29.57
CA LEU A 15 37.18 -3.32 -28.52
C LEU A 15 35.73 -3.81 -28.66
N LEU A 16 35.30 -4.66 -27.74
CA LEU A 16 33.89 -4.98 -27.52
C LEU A 16 33.28 -3.90 -26.62
N PHE A 17 32.50 -2.99 -27.20
CA PHE A 17 31.57 -2.16 -26.43
C PHE A 17 30.35 -3.01 -26.09
N ALA A 18 30.31 -3.55 -24.87
CA ALA A 18 29.10 -4.14 -24.32
C ALA A 18 28.22 -3.01 -23.76
N SER A 19 27.26 -2.56 -24.56
CA SER A 19 26.21 -1.65 -24.13
C SER A 19 25.26 -2.39 -23.18
N SER A 20 25.49 -2.31 -21.87
CA SER A 20 24.52 -2.73 -20.87
C SER A 20 23.35 -1.74 -20.87
N ALA A 21 22.33 -2.04 -21.67
CA ALA A 21 21.02 -1.40 -21.50
C ALA A 21 20.47 -1.83 -20.13
N ILE A 22 20.51 -0.92 -19.16
CA ILE A 22 19.79 -1.08 -17.90
C ILE A 22 18.31 -0.88 -18.27
N PHE A 23 17.61 -1.98 -18.52
CA PHE A 23 16.16 -1.96 -18.47
C PHE A 23 15.78 -1.62 -17.02
N ALA A 24 15.24 -0.44 -16.79
CA ALA A 24 14.43 -0.20 -15.60
C ALA A 24 13.27 -1.21 -15.69
N ALA A 25 13.36 -2.29 -14.93
CA ALA A 25 12.23 -3.18 -14.76
C ALA A 25 11.18 -2.38 -13.98
N ASP A 26 10.09 -1.98 -14.65
CA ASP A 26 8.85 -1.62 -13.96
C ASP A 26 8.57 -2.75 -12.99
N THR A 27 8.79 -2.51 -11.71
CA THR A 27 8.52 -3.52 -10.69
C THR A 27 7.01 -3.70 -10.73
N PRO A 28 6.46 -4.88 -11.08
CA PRO A 28 5.02 -5.03 -11.18
C PRO A 28 4.41 -4.59 -9.86
N HIS A 29 3.67 -3.48 -9.88
CA HIS A 29 3.05 -2.95 -8.69
C HIS A 29 2.15 -4.04 -8.13
N ARG A 30 2.52 -4.58 -6.96
CA ARG A 30 1.63 -5.49 -6.26
C ARG A 30 0.46 -4.63 -5.78
N ASN A 31 -0.70 -4.79 -6.39
CA ASN A 31 -1.91 -4.13 -5.91
C ASN A 31 -2.43 -4.82 -4.64
N ALA A 32 -3.26 -4.15 -3.86
CA ALA A 32 -3.77 -4.66 -2.59
C ALA A 32 -4.92 -5.67 -2.76
N SER A 33 -5.23 -6.13 -3.99
CA SER A 33 -6.34 -7.05 -4.22
C SER A 33 -6.20 -8.33 -3.40
N GLY A 34 -7.29 -8.71 -2.75
CA GLY A 34 -7.36 -9.90 -1.90
C GLY A 34 -8.28 -9.74 -0.72
N LYS A 35 -8.32 -10.79 0.11
CA LYS A 35 -8.99 -10.79 1.40
C LYS A 35 -7.95 -10.62 2.50
N TRP A 36 -8.25 -9.79 3.46
CA TRP A 36 -7.34 -9.35 4.51
C TRP A 36 -8.04 -9.43 5.85
N LYS A 37 -7.29 -9.81 6.89
CA LYS A 37 -7.78 -9.82 8.27
C LYS A 37 -6.92 -8.92 9.12
N LEU A 38 -7.57 -8.09 9.93
CA LEU A 38 -6.89 -7.21 10.87
C LEU A 38 -6.18 -8.03 11.93
N ASN A 39 -4.88 -7.79 12.08
CA ASN A 39 -4.07 -8.40 13.12
C ASN A 39 -3.99 -7.45 14.32
N LEU A 40 -4.91 -7.64 15.27
CA LEU A 40 -4.99 -6.81 16.48
C LEU A 40 -3.73 -6.85 17.33
N GLN A 41 -2.97 -7.94 17.31
CA GLN A 41 -1.75 -8.09 18.11
C GLN A 41 -0.56 -7.34 17.50
N LYS A 42 -0.52 -7.21 16.17
CA LYS A 42 0.54 -6.47 15.45
C LYS A 42 0.19 -5.00 15.22
N SER A 43 -1.09 -4.63 15.41
CA SER A 43 -1.57 -3.26 15.25
C SER A 43 -1.32 -2.46 16.53
N ASP A 44 -1.24 -1.14 16.36
CA ASP A 44 -1.15 -0.16 17.46
C ASP A 44 -2.22 0.90 17.25
N PHE A 45 -3.23 0.91 18.11
CA PHE A 45 -4.35 1.85 18.01
C PHE A 45 -4.08 3.18 18.73
N GLY A 46 -2.91 3.35 19.35
CA GLY A 46 -2.59 4.54 20.14
C GLY A 46 -3.69 4.84 21.17
N ASN A 47 -4.17 6.09 21.19
CA ASN A 47 -5.29 6.53 22.03
C ASN A 47 -6.67 6.39 21.35
N THR A 48 -6.73 5.76 20.16
CA THR A 48 -8.01 5.49 19.49
C THR A 48 -8.61 4.17 20.02
N PRO A 49 -9.95 4.06 20.09
CA PRO A 49 -10.58 2.81 20.49
C PRO A 49 -10.28 1.67 19.51
N ALA A 50 -9.56 0.64 19.98
CA ALA A 50 -9.25 -0.54 19.17
C ALA A 50 -10.52 -1.35 18.82
N PRO A 51 -10.75 -1.73 17.54
CA PRO A 51 -11.83 -2.64 17.18
C PRO A 51 -11.58 -4.04 17.72
N LYS A 52 -12.64 -4.83 17.81
CA LYS A 52 -12.59 -6.24 18.23
C LYS A 52 -12.34 -7.20 17.07
N SER A 53 -12.61 -6.78 15.83
CA SER A 53 -12.31 -7.53 14.62
C SER A 53 -12.40 -6.64 13.39
N GLY A 54 -11.71 -7.02 12.32
CA GLY A 54 -11.83 -6.41 11.00
C GLY A 54 -11.47 -7.41 9.91
N ASP A 55 -12.29 -7.46 8.87
CA ASP A 55 -12.09 -8.24 7.65
C ASP A 55 -12.30 -7.29 6.47
N LEU A 56 -11.36 -7.30 5.52
CA LEU A 56 -11.31 -6.37 4.40
C LEU A 56 -11.15 -7.16 3.10
N THR A 57 -12.02 -6.91 2.13
CA THR A 57 -11.88 -7.41 0.76
C THR A 57 -11.59 -6.25 -0.15
N VAL A 58 -10.50 -6.33 -0.92
CA VAL A 58 -10.06 -5.28 -1.84
C VAL A 58 -10.04 -5.84 -3.26
N ALA A 59 -10.49 -5.05 -4.22
CA ALA A 59 -10.30 -5.31 -5.64
C ALA A 59 -9.77 -4.05 -6.34
N GLU A 60 -8.68 -4.22 -7.09
CA GLU A 60 -8.06 -3.16 -7.89
C GLU A 60 -8.01 -3.58 -9.37
N THR A 61 -8.40 -2.69 -10.27
CA THR A 61 -8.34 -2.91 -11.73
C THR A 61 -8.02 -1.59 -12.43
N GLY A 62 -6.76 -1.44 -12.87
CA GLY A 62 -6.24 -0.12 -13.27
C GLY A 62 -6.34 0.85 -12.10
N ASP A 63 -6.92 2.03 -12.33
CA ASP A 63 -7.15 3.03 -11.28
C ASP A 63 -8.41 2.76 -10.45
N LYS A 64 -9.23 1.78 -10.83
CA LYS A 64 -10.42 1.40 -10.06
C LYS A 64 -10.01 0.74 -8.75
N LEU A 65 -10.55 1.23 -7.65
CA LEU A 65 -10.42 0.64 -6.33
C LEU A 65 -11.82 0.43 -5.75
N THR A 66 -12.10 -0.80 -5.35
CA THR A 66 -13.24 -1.10 -4.49
C THR A 66 -12.76 -1.84 -3.26
N TRP A 67 -13.44 -1.59 -2.15
CA TRP A 67 -13.25 -2.41 -0.96
C TRP A 67 -14.55 -2.58 -0.18
N ALA A 68 -14.63 -3.68 0.54
CA ALA A 68 -15.68 -3.97 1.50
C ALA A 68 -15.03 -4.35 2.82
N TYR A 69 -15.41 -3.66 3.89
CA TYR A 69 -14.98 -3.92 5.25
C TYR A 69 -16.16 -4.43 6.08
N SER A 70 -15.87 -5.40 6.94
CA SER A 70 -16.78 -5.82 8.00
C SER A 70 -16.01 -6.01 9.29
N GLY A 71 -16.57 -5.58 10.40
CA GLY A 71 -15.88 -5.68 11.68
C GLY A 71 -16.80 -5.55 12.88
N THR A 72 -16.16 -5.59 14.04
CA THR A 72 -16.80 -5.29 15.32
C THR A 72 -16.04 -4.15 15.97
N THR A 73 -16.74 -3.05 16.24
CA THR A 73 -16.18 -1.86 16.88
C THR A 73 -15.76 -2.13 18.33
N ALA A 74 -15.04 -1.18 18.93
CA ALA A 74 -14.63 -1.26 20.33
C ALA A 74 -15.83 -1.46 21.30
N ASP A 75 -16.95 -0.78 21.04
CA ASP A 75 -18.18 -0.88 21.83
C ASP A 75 -19.01 -2.14 21.51
N GLY A 76 -18.54 -3.00 20.60
CA GLY A 76 -19.16 -4.29 20.29
C GLY A 76 -20.28 -4.25 19.25
N LYS A 77 -20.42 -3.14 18.52
CA LYS A 77 -21.36 -3.04 17.40
C LYS A 77 -20.75 -3.65 16.15
N SER A 78 -21.58 -4.30 15.35
CA SER A 78 -21.19 -4.72 14.00
C SER A 78 -21.15 -3.51 13.07
N GLU A 79 -20.16 -3.51 12.19
CA GLU A 79 -19.95 -2.46 11.19
C GLU A 79 -19.73 -3.10 9.82
N GLN A 80 -20.30 -2.48 8.79
CA GLN A 80 -20.12 -2.86 7.39
C GLN A 80 -19.97 -1.61 6.55
N LEU A 81 -18.82 -1.48 5.89
CA LEU A 81 -18.48 -0.32 5.08
C LEU A 81 -18.14 -0.77 3.67
N THR A 82 -18.50 0.04 2.67
CA THR A 82 -18.09 -0.21 1.28
C THR A 82 -17.58 1.05 0.62
N PHE A 83 -16.70 0.85 -0.35
CA PHE A 83 -16.14 1.90 -1.18
C PHE A 83 -16.08 1.44 -2.62
N ASP A 84 -16.43 2.38 -3.48
CA ASP A 84 -16.26 2.30 -4.92
C ASP A 84 -15.74 3.65 -5.40
N GLY A 85 -14.52 3.66 -5.92
CA GLY A 85 -13.88 4.88 -6.38
C GLY A 85 -12.65 4.64 -7.22
N LEU A 86 -11.81 5.68 -7.32
CA LEU A 86 -10.62 5.70 -8.13
C LEU A 86 -9.40 6.16 -7.33
N ILE A 87 -8.21 5.69 -7.72
CA ILE A 87 -6.92 6.16 -7.23
C ILE A 87 -6.45 7.32 -8.10
N ASN A 88 -7.10 8.47 -7.97
CA ASN A 88 -6.87 9.66 -8.82
C ASN A 88 -6.84 10.98 -8.03
N GLY A 89 -6.75 10.91 -6.70
CA GLY A 89 -6.75 12.07 -5.80
C GLY A 89 -8.10 12.78 -5.64
N LYS A 90 -9.18 12.28 -6.25
CA LYS A 90 -10.54 12.79 -6.02
C LYS A 90 -11.20 12.06 -4.87
N GLU A 91 -12.08 12.79 -4.18
CA GLU A 91 -12.88 12.22 -3.09
C GLU A 91 -14.03 11.38 -3.63
N PHE A 92 -14.19 10.19 -3.04
CA PHE A 92 -15.34 9.32 -3.25
C PHE A 92 -15.97 8.98 -1.90
N PRO A 93 -17.30 8.79 -1.85
CA PRO A 93 -18.00 8.51 -0.60
C PRO A 93 -17.74 7.09 -0.11
N VAL A 94 -17.64 6.93 1.21
CA VAL A 94 -17.70 5.64 1.89
C VAL A 94 -19.14 5.39 2.31
N GLN A 95 -19.66 4.21 2.00
CA GLN A 95 -21.03 3.81 2.36
C GLN A 95 -21.02 3.01 3.67
N GLY A 96 -22.09 3.13 4.45
CA GLY A 96 -22.27 2.42 5.73
C GLY A 96 -21.84 3.21 6.97
N GLU A 97 -21.16 4.33 6.76
CA GLU A 97 -20.75 5.25 7.83
C GLU A 97 -21.95 6.00 8.42
N ALA A 98 -21.92 6.21 9.74
CA ALA A 98 -22.97 6.98 10.42
C ALA A 98 -22.87 8.49 10.11
N GLN A 99 -21.66 8.98 9.86
CA GLN A 99 -21.37 10.34 9.42
C GLN A 99 -20.99 10.32 7.93
N PRO A 100 -21.32 11.36 7.15
CA PRO A 100 -20.85 11.47 5.77
C PRO A 100 -19.32 11.45 5.74
N THR A 101 -18.77 10.39 5.14
CA THR A 101 -17.33 10.17 5.04
C THR A 101 -16.90 10.08 3.58
N THR A 102 -15.82 10.76 3.23
CA THR A 102 -15.16 10.64 1.93
C THR A 102 -13.70 10.24 2.09
N VAL A 103 -13.16 9.58 1.07
CA VAL A 103 -11.74 9.27 0.97
C VAL A 103 -11.23 9.54 -0.45
N ALA A 104 -10.05 10.14 -0.54
CA ALA A 104 -9.31 10.34 -1.77
C ALA A 104 -8.01 9.52 -1.74
N TYR A 105 -7.80 8.68 -2.76
CA TYR A 105 -6.59 7.86 -2.88
C TYR A 105 -5.63 8.40 -3.94
N THR A 106 -4.34 8.40 -3.61
CA THR A 106 -3.24 8.65 -4.56
C THR A 106 -2.18 7.58 -4.40
N ARG A 107 -1.25 7.51 -5.36
CA ARG A 107 -0.20 6.50 -5.36
C ARG A 107 1.09 7.04 -5.95
N ASP A 108 2.17 6.84 -5.22
CA ASP A 108 3.54 7.14 -5.65
C ASP A 108 4.45 5.97 -5.28
N ASP A 109 5.34 5.56 -6.19
CA ASP A 109 6.40 4.58 -5.93
C ASP A 109 5.98 3.32 -5.13
N GLY A 110 4.82 2.74 -5.47
CA GLY A 110 4.28 1.55 -4.80
C GLY A 110 3.63 1.80 -3.42
N THR A 111 3.64 3.03 -2.93
CA THR A 111 2.97 3.48 -1.71
C THR A 111 1.63 4.09 -2.06
N THR A 112 0.57 3.68 -1.35
CA THR A 112 -0.76 4.27 -1.52
C THR A 112 -1.02 5.24 -0.39
N HIS A 113 -1.48 6.44 -0.73
CA HIS A 113 -1.85 7.44 0.26
C HIS A 113 -3.36 7.65 0.21
N ALA A 114 -3.97 7.90 1.37
CA ALA A 114 -5.36 8.25 1.49
C ALA A 114 -5.54 9.53 2.30
N ILE A 115 -6.50 10.35 1.93
CA ILE A 115 -6.97 11.47 2.75
C ILE A 115 -8.45 11.24 3.02
N TRP A 116 -8.78 11.13 4.29
CA TRP A 116 -10.13 10.89 4.77
C TRP A 116 -10.72 12.16 5.37
N LYS A 117 -12.03 12.32 5.21
CA LYS A 117 -12.82 13.38 5.83
C LYS A 117 -14.13 12.80 6.33
N SER A 118 -14.49 13.08 7.57
CA SER A 118 -15.76 12.68 8.18
C SER A 118 -16.24 13.75 9.14
N GLY A 119 -17.32 14.47 8.80
CA GLY A 119 -17.76 15.64 9.56
C GLY A 119 -16.62 16.66 9.76
N ASN A 120 -16.22 16.88 11.01
CA ASN A 120 -15.12 17.78 11.39
C ASN A 120 -13.74 17.08 11.51
N GLN A 121 -13.68 15.78 11.26
CA GLN A 121 -12.46 14.99 11.34
C GLN A 121 -11.82 14.82 9.97
N SER A 122 -10.49 14.77 9.94
CA SER A 122 -9.68 14.41 8.78
C SER A 122 -8.41 13.71 9.21
N TRP A 123 -8.03 12.68 8.46
CA TRP A 123 -6.79 11.97 8.67
C TRP A 123 -6.17 11.52 7.35
N GLN A 124 -4.86 11.32 7.38
CA GLN A 124 -4.09 10.80 6.27
C GLN A 124 -3.68 9.37 6.57
N SER A 125 -3.68 8.52 5.55
CA SER A 125 -3.19 7.15 5.63
C SER A 125 -2.02 6.95 4.67
N ILE A 126 -0.95 6.31 5.15
CA ILE A 126 0.12 5.76 4.33
C ILE A 126 -0.03 4.24 4.35
N ILE A 127 -0.29 3.65 3.19
CA ILE A 127 -0.57 2.23 3.02
C ILE A 127 0.59 1.60 2.25
N THR A 128 1.28 0.66 2.89
CA THR A 128 2.38 -0.09 2.30
C THR A 128 2.11 -1.58 2.35
N MET A 129 2.69 -2.31 1.39
CA MET A 129 2.62 -3.76 1.36
C MET A 129 4.01 -4.37 1.57
N SER A 130 4.04 -5.47 2.32
CA SER A 130 5.26 -6.25 2.51
C SER A 130 5.80 -6.79 1.18
N PRO A 131 7.12 -7.03 1.07
CA PRO A 131 7.71 -7.59 -0.15
C PRO A 131 7.07 -8.90 -0.59
N ASP A 132 6.62 -9.75 0.32
CA ASP A 132 5.94 -11.02 0.00
C ASP A 132 4.46 -10.88 -0.37
N GLY A 133 3.89 -9.67 -0.30
CA GLY A 133 2.51 -9.37 -0.65
C GLY A 133 1.48 -9.92 0.33
N LYS A 134 1.90 -10.30 1.55
CA LYS A 134 1.04 -10.94 2.56
C LYS A 134 0.61 -10.03 3.70
N THR A 135 1.24 -8.88 3.85
CA THR A 135 0.92 -7.93 4.92
C THR A 135 0.70 -6.54 4.35
N LEU A 136 -0.43 -5.90 4.68
CA LEU A 136 -0.63 -4.46 4.49
C LEU A 136 -0.41 -3.77 5.83
N THR A 137 0.30 -2.64 5.80
CA THR A 137 0.42 -1.74 6.94
C THR A 137 -0.22 -0.41 6.58
N VAL A 138 -1.17 0.04 7.38
CA VAL A 138 -1.84 1.33 7.23
C VAL A 138 -1.42 2.20 8.41
N LYS A 139 -0.61 3.22 8.17
CA LYS A 139 -0.26 4.22 9.17
C LYS A 139 -1.13 5.43 9.01
N ASN A 140 -1.83 5.82 10.06
CA ASN A 140 -2.78 6.90 10.04
C ASN A 140 -2.33 8.05 10.96
N VAL A 141 -2.62 9.29 10.55
CA VAL A 141 -2.40 10.48 11.37
C VAL A 141 -3.49 11.52 11.09
N GLY A 142 -4.08 12.09 12.13
CA GLY A 142 -5.06 13.16 11.99
C GLY A 142 -5.88 13.40 13.25
N ASN A 143 -6.87 14.30 13.15
CA ASN A 143 -7.71 14.73 14.26
C ASN A 143 -8.88 13.76 14.53
N ALA A 144 -8.56 12.46 14.57
CA ALA A 144 -9.51 11.38 14.76
C ALA A 144 -9.61 10.89 16.21
N GLY A 145 -8.94 11.57 17.16
CA GLY A 145 -9.02 11.25 18.58
C GLY A 145 -10.43 11.45 19.16
N PRO A 146 -10.78 10.80 20.29
CA PRO A 146 -12.10 10.92 20.91
C PRO A 146 -12.56 12.35 21.23
N SER A 147 -11.62 13.29 21.40
CA SER A 147 -11.89 14.71 21.64
C SER A 147 -11.53 15.59 20.44
N GLY A 148 -11.26 15.00 19.28
CA GLY A 148 -10.79 15.71 18.07
C GLY A 148 -9.33 16.12 18.12
N GLU A 149 -8.54 15.55 19.04
CA GLU A 149 -7.10 15.72 19.09
C GLU A 149 -6.38 14.93 17.99
N ASN A 150 -5.16 15.35 17.66
CA ASN A 150 -4.32 14.60 16.73
C ASN A 150 -3.83 13.30 17.37
N VAL A 151 -4.03 12.21 16.65
CA VAL A 151 -3.62 10.86 17.03
C VAL A 151 -2.91 10.17 15.88
N THR A 152 -2.09 9.18 16.22
CA THR A 152 -1.47 8.26 15.28
C THR A 152 -1.88 6.85 15.65
N TRP A 153 -2.22 6.05 14.64
CA TRP A 153 -2.46 4.63 14.82
C TRP A 153 -1.95 3.86 13.59
N THR A 154 -1.62 2.59 13.80
CA THR A 154 -1.13 1.68 12.77
C THR A 154 -1.98 0.42 12.77
N GLU A 155 -2.55 0.10 11.62
CA GLU A 155 -3.25 -1.15 11.39
C GLU A 155 -2.37 -2.08 10.57
N VAL A 156 -2.26 -3.33 11.03
CA VAL A 156 -1.56 -4.39 10.31
C VAL A 156 -2.59 -5.42 9.87
N TRP A 157 -2.64 -5.65 8.57
CA TRP A 157 -3.59 -6.56 7.93
C TRP A 157 -2.85 -7.73 7.29
N GLU A 158 -3.33 -8.94 7.51
CA GLU A 158 -2.72 -10.16 6.99
C GLU A 158 -3.62 -10.79 5.92
N LYS A 159 -3.04 -11.09 4.78
CA LYS A 159 -3.74 -11.70 3.65
C LYS A 159 -4.26 -13.07 4.04
N GLN A 160 -5.53 -13.33 3.76
CA GLN A 160 -6.15 -14.63 3.97
C GLN A 160 -5.85 -15.52 2.74
N GLN A 161 -5.45 -16.77 3.01
CA GLN A 161 -5.13 -17.76 1.98
C GLN A 161 -6.36 -18.21 1.20
#